data_AF-A0AAP5Y9S6-F1
#
_entry.id   AF-A0AAP5Y9S6-F1
#
_cell.length_a   1.000
_cell.length_b   1.000
_cell.length_c   1.000
_cell.angle_alpha   90.00
_cell.angle_beta   90.00
_cell.angle_gamma   90.00
#
_symmetry.space_group_name_H-M   'P 1'
#
loop_
_entity.id
_entity.type
_entity.pdbx_description
1 polymer ?
#
loop_
_entity_poly.entity_id
_entity_poly.type
_entity_poly.pdbx_seq_one_letter_code
_entity_poly.pdbx_strand_id
1 'polypeptide(L)'
;MPFSKLGLSASIADAVKALGYEKPTSIQQKAIPIVLRGRNLIAAAQTGTGKTASFVLPILEKLSRGETQRKKRARAIILTPTRELALQVHQSIEAYGKNLPLRSMAMFGGVDYAPQKQALIEGVDIVVSTPGRLIDLYGQRAIHFDEVEMLVLDEADKMLDMGFIDAIDKIVDCMPEHVQSLLFSATLSNPVRDLAKNAIIDPEEITIAKHSASKSNIKQWITTVDKDMKSSLLSHLLKENDWSQVLVFIETKHGAAKLVSQLEKRGIVAEAFHSGRNQRVRQELIEKFKAGEIQYLVATGVAARGIDIDNLPVVINYDLPYPADEYVHRIGRTGRAGAKGEAISLVSKDDFKNLCMIESRLGHLLERVEIEGFAPRKPVPISILNYVPKNKRKPHDKRESK
;
A
#
# COMPACT_ATOMS: atom_id res chain seq x y z
N MET A 1 -25.65 10.40 0.60
CA MET A 1 -25.87 10.15 2.04
C MET A 1 -24.69 10.77 2.80
N PRO A 2 -24.88 11.64 3.81
CA PRO A 2 -23.80 12.19 4.63
C PRO A 2 -23.26 11.17 5.65
N PHE A 3 -22.08 11.40 6.23
CA PHE A 3 -21.48 10.54 7.26
C PHE A 3 -22.34 10.38 8.52
N SER A 4 -23.10 11.41 8.90
CA SER A 4 -24.02 11.38 10.05
C SER A 4 -25.14 10.34 9.92
N LYS A 5 -25.42 9.85 8.70
CA LYS A 5 -26.40 8.77 8.44
C LYS A 5 -25.79 7.37 8.59
N LEU A 6 -24.50 7.24 8.87
CA LEU A 6 -23.81 5.95 9.01
C LEU A 6 -23.81 5.41 10.45
N GLY A 7 -24.45 6.09 11.40
CA GLY A 7 -24.50 5.69 12.81
C GLY A 7 -23.33 6.19 13.66
N LEU A 8 -22.59 7.19 13.18
CA LEU A 8 -21.50 7.86 13.88
C LEU A 8 -22.03 9.04 14.72
N SER A 9 -21.37 9.29 15.86
CA SER A 9 -21.63 10.45 16.72
C SER A 9 -21.31 11.78 16.03
N ALA A 10 -21.89 12.86 16.54
CA ALA A 10 -21.66 14.22 16.03
C ALA A 10 -20.16 14.60 16.08
N SER A 11 -19.47 14.27 17.19
CA SER A 11 -18.04 14.56 17.37
C SER A 11 -17.16 13.99 16.25
N ILE A 12 -17.45 12.76 15.81
CA ILE A 12 -16.73 12.11 14.70
C ILE A 12 -17.16 12.70 13.36
N ALA A 13 -18.46 12.89 13.14
CA ALA A 13 -18.98 13.43 11.89
C ALA A 13 -18.45 14.86 11.61
N ASP A 14 -18.33 15.68 12.64
CA ASP A 14 -17.78 17.04 12.54
C ASP A 14 -16.28 17.05 12.27
N ALA A 15 -15.51 16.15 12.90
CA ALA A 15 -14.09 15.99 12.61
C ALA A 15 -13.85 15.56 11.16
N VAL A 16 -14.63 14.59 10.67
CA VAL A 16 -14.59 14.12 9.27
C VAL A 16 -14.95 15.26 8.29
N LYS A 17 -15.97 16.06 8.61
CA LYS A 17 -16.37 17.21 7.80
C LYS A 17 -15.30 18.31 7.77
N ALA A 18 -14.64 18.57 8.90
CA ALA A 18 -13.57 19.56 9.00
C ALA A 18 -12.33 19.18 8.15
N LEU A 19 -12.13 17.89 7.91
CA LEU A 19 -11.09 17.38 7.00
C LEU A 19 -11.50 17.41 5.51
N GLY A 20 -12.68 17.94 5.19
CA GLY A 20 -13.17 18.08 3.82
C GLY A 20 -13.90 16.85 3.26
N TYR A 21 -14.21 15.86 4.10
CA TYR A 21 -14.97 14.69 3.64
C TYR A 21 -16.48 14.97 3.61
N GLU A 22 -17.01 15.26 2.42
CA GLU A 22 -18.43 15.57 2.26
C GLU A 22 -19.33 14.32 2.19
N LYS A 23 -18.88 13.29 1.47
CA LYS A 23 -19.67 12.07 1.18
C LYS A 23 -18.83 10.82 1.41
N PRO A 24 -19.37 9.81 2.11
CA PRO A 24 -18.69 8.54 2.30
C PRO A 24 -18.56 7.79 0.98
N THR A 25 -17.40 7.15 0.79
CA THR A 25 -17.12 6.30 -0.38
C THR A 25 -17.96 5.02 -0.34
N SER A 26 -18.04 4.30 -1.46
CA SER A 26 -18.83 3.05 -1.54
C SER A 26 -18.40 1.99 -0.53
N ILE A 27 -17.10 1.92 -0.21
CA ILE A 27 -16.61 0.99 0.81
C ILE A 27 -17.03 1.45 2.22
N GLN A 28 -16.95 2.75 2.52
CA GLN A 28 -17.35 3.32 3.81
C GLN A 28 -18.84 3.14 4.07
N GLN A 29 -19.69 3.37 3.06
CA GLN A 29 -21.15 3.21 3.17
C GLN A 29 -21.56 1.78 3.51
N LYS A 30 -20.82 0.77 3.02
CA LYS A 30 -21.12 -0.64 3.28
C LYS A 30 -20.46 -1.14 4.57
N ALA A 31 -19.18 -0.83 4.76
CA ALA A 31 -18.38 -1.37 5.86
C ALA A 31 -18.76 -0.76 7.21
N ILE A 32 -18.91 0.58 7.31
CA ILE A 32 -19.10 1.26 8.60
C ILE A 32 -20.33 0.70 9.35
N PRO A 33 -21.52 0.57 8.72
CA PRO A 33 -22.69 0.00 9.42
C PRO A 33 -22.51 -1.46 9.85
N ILE A 34 -21.77 -2.28 9.10
CA ILE A 34 -21.48 -3.68 9.46
C ILE A 34 -20.60 -3.72 10.71
N VAL A 35 -19.53 -2.92 10.71
CA VAL A 35 -18.59 -2.87 11.84
C VAL A 35 -19.29 -2.36 13.11
N LEU A 36 -20.14 -1.33 13.00
CA LEU A 36 -20.92 -0.80 14.13
C LEU A 36 -21.91 -1.83 14.71
N ARG A 37 -22.41 -2.78 13.90
CA ARG A 37 -23.25 -3.89 14.38
C ARG A 37 -22.47 -5.01 15.08
N GLY A 38 -21.15 -4.88 15.20
CA GLY A 38 -20.29 -5.90 15.82
C GLY A 38 -20.02 -7.11 14.93
N ARG A 39 -20.32 -7.04 13.63
CA ARG A 39 -20.08 -8.14 12.68
C ARG A 39 -18.63 -8.15 12.21
N ASN A 40 -18.08 -9.34 12.07
CA ASN A 40 -16.79 -9.56 11.42
C ASN A 40 -16.87 -9.23 9.93
N LEU A 41 -15.76 -8.79 9.33
CA LEU A 41 -15.78 -8.28 7.97
C LEU A 41 -14.52 -8.67 7.19
N ILE A 42 -14.71 -9.15 5.96
CA ILE A 42 -13.69 -9.21 4.93
C ILE A 42 -14.04 -8.18 3.85
N ALA A 43 -13.16 -7.20 3.65
CA ALA A 43 -13.36 -6.11 2.72
C ALA A 43 -12.25 -6.06 1.66
N ALA A 44 -12.63 -6.29 0.41
CA ALA A 44 -11.76 -6.17 -0.75
C ALA A 44 -12.04 -4.86 -1.51
N ALA A 45 -11.09 -3.92 -1.42
CA ALA A 45 -11.13 -2.66 -2.13
C ALA A 45 -9.72 -2.11 -2.40
N GLN A 46 -9.54 -1.41 -3.52
CA GLN A 46 -8.24 -0.86 -3.89
C GLN A 46 -7.78 0.24 -2.91
N THR A 47 -6.48 0.54 -2.89
CA THR A 47 -5.93 1.67 -2.12
C THR A 47 -6.52 2.99 -2.63
N GLY A 48 -6.65 3.99 -1.76
CA GLY A 48 -7.27 5.27 -2.11
C GLY A 48 -8.80 5.28 -2.16
N THR A 49 -9.46 4.16 -1.85
CA THR A 49 -10.95 4.10 -1.78
C THR A 49 -11.51 4.52 -0.42
N GLY A 50 -10.67 4.97 0.51
CA GLY A 50 -11.08 5.35 1.86
C GLY A 50 -11.26 4.18 2.84
N LYS A 51 -10.51 3.09 2.64
CA LYS A 51 -10.49 1.91 3.54
C LYS A 51 -10.15 2.27 4.98
N THR A 52 -9.16 3.12 5.20
CA THR A 52 -8.74 3.53 6.55
C THR A 52 -9.91 4.09 7.36
N ALA A 53 -10.65 5.05 6.82
CA ALA A 53 -11.84 5.57 7.50
C ALA A 53 -12.97 4.53 7.66
N SER A 54 -13.00 3.48 6.83
CA SER A 54 -14.02 2.42 6.91
C SER A 54 -13.91 1.57 8.16
N PHE A 55 -12.70 1.41 8.72
CA PHE A 55 -12.49 0.73 10.01
C PHE A 55 -12.18 1.70 11.15
N VAL A 56 -11.47 2.81 10.92
CA VAL A 56 -11.12 3.73 12.01
C VAL A 56 -12.36 4.42 12.58
N LEU A 57 -13.28 4.92 11.75
CA LEU A 57 -14.47 5.63 12.24
C LEU A 57 -15.35 4.76 13.15
N PRO A 58 -15.72 3.52 12.78
CA PRO A 58 -16.49 2.67 13.68
C PRO A 58 -15.69 2.20 14.91
N ILE A 59 -14.36 2.05 14.81
CA ILE A 59 -13.52 1.78 15.99
C ILE A 59 -13.63 2.93 17.00
N LEU A 60 -13.41 4.17 16.53
CA LEU A 60 -13.52 5.36 17.37
C LEU A 60 -14.91 5.48 18.01
N GLU A 61 -15.97 5.24 17.24
CA GLU A 61 -17.34 5.29 17.74
C GLU A 61 -17.56 4.25 18.86
N LYS A 62 -17.16 2.99 18.65
CA LYS A 62 -17.32 1.93 19.66
C LYS A 62 -16.50 2.23 20.92
N LEU A 63 -15.23 2.61 20.77
CA LEU A 63 -14.35 2.83 21.90
C LEU A 63 -14.68 4.12 22.68
N SER A 64 -15.23 5.15 22.02
CA SER A 64 -15.62 6.40 22.69
C SER A 64 -16.67 6.21 23.79
N ARG A 65 -17.40 5.10 23.76
CA ARG A 65 -18.45 4.75 24.72
C ARG A 65 -17.96 3.86 25.87
N GLY A 66 -16.75 3.34 25.76
CA GLY A 66 -16.15 2.48 26.78
C GLY A 66 -15.06 3.20 27.54
N GLU A 67 -14.73 2.70 28.73
CA GLU A 67 -13.63 3.19 29.55
C GLU A 67 -12.43 2.24 29.40
N THR A 68 -11.20 2.76 29.30
CA THR A 68 -10.00 1.93 29.51
C THR A 68 -9.10 2.57 30.52
N GLN A 69 -8.82 1.83 31.58
CA GLN A 69 -8.06 2.33 32.73
C GLN A 69 -6.89 1.44 33.13
N ARG A 70 -6.63 0.33 32.42
CA ARG A 70 -5.51 -0.58 32.75
C ARG A 70 -4.31 -0.35 31.85
N LYS A 71 -3.17 -0.07 32.48
CA LYS A 71 -1.88 0.10 31.82
C LYS A 71 -1.55 -1.14 30.98
N LYS A 72 -0.92 -0.95 29.82
CA LYS A 72 -0.51 -2.01 28.89
C LYS A 72 -1.65 -2.82 28.24
N ARG A 73 -2.90 -2.37 28.36
CA ARG A 73 -4.08 -2.97 27.71
C ARG A 73 -4.59 -2.04 26.63
N ALA A 74 -4.72 -2.56 25.42
CA ALA A 74 -5.32 -1.85 24.29
C ALA A 74 -6.66 -2.52 23.95
N ARG A 75 -7.65 -1.73 23.54
CA ARG A 75 -8.96 -2.22 23.12
C ARG A 75 -9.04 -2.51 21.63
N ALA A 76 -8.25 -1.81 20.82
CA ALA A 76 -8.18 -2.08 19.39
C ALA A 76 -6.74 -2.24 18.93
N ILE A 77 -6.51 -3.26 18.11
CA ILE A 77 -5.23 -3.53 17.45
C ILE A 77 -5.42 -3.47 15.94
N ILE A 78 -4.60 -2.68 15.27
CA ILE A 78 -4.60 -2.53 13.81
C ILE A 78 -3.24 -2.95 13.29
N LEU A 79 -3.19 -4.08 12.58
CA LEU A 79 -1.99 -4.56 11.91
C LEU A 79 -1.83 -3.93 10.53
N THR A 80 -0.62 -3.49 10.24
CA THR A 80 -0.23 -2.90 8.96
C THR A 80 1.11 -3.51 8.50
N PRO A 81 1.35 -3.69 7.19
CA PRO A 81 2.58 -4.32 6.67
C PRO A 81 3.83 -3.47 6.87
N THR A 82 3.69 -2.14 6.89
CA THR A 82 4.82 -1.22 6.92
C THR A 82 4.64 -0.18 8.02
N ARG A 83 5.79 0.29 8.51
CA ARG A 83 5.88 1.41 9.44
C ARG A 83 5.24 2.69 8.90
N GLU A 84 5.44 2.94 7.62
CA GLU A 84 4.89 4.13 6.96
C GLU A 84 3.36 4.08 6.92
N LEU A 85 2.76 2.90 6.70
CA LEU A 85 1.32 2.74 6.80
C LEU A 85 0.84 2.84 8.25
N ALA A 86 1.59 2.28 9.21
CA ALA A 86 1.25 2.39 10.64
C ALA A 86 1.12 3.85 11.08
N LEU A 87 2.08 4.69 10.66
CA LEU A 87 2.07 6.13 10.94
C LEU A 87 0.90 6.85 10.27
N GLN A 88 0.58 6.52 9.01
CA GLN A 88 -0.56 7.12 8.29
C GLN A 88 -1.90 6.77 8.92
N VAL A 89 -2.07 5.51 9.33
CA VAL A 89 -3.28 5.06 10.02
C VAL A 89 -3.37 5.71 11.39
N HIS A 90 -2.26 5.82 12.13
CA HIS A 90 -2.20 6.55 13.41
C HIS A 90 -2.59 8.03 13.26
N GLN A 91 -2.04 8.73 12.27
CA GLN A 91 -2.44 10.11 11.94
C GLN A 91 -3.92 10.23 11.59
N SER A 92 -4.47 9.24 10.87
CA SER A 92 -5.91 9.19 10.58
C SER A 92 -6.76 9.03 11.85
N ILE A 93 -6.30 8.19 12.79
CA ILE A 93 -6.96 8.02 14.10
C ILE A 93 -6.96 9.34 14.88
N GLU A 94 -5.82 10.03 14.96
CA GLU A 94 -5.73 11.33 15.64
C GLU A 94 -6.61 12.39 14.98
N ALA A 95 -6.63 12.43 13.65
CA ALA A 95 -7.44 13.40 12.91
C ALA A 95 -8.95 13.17 13.10
N TYR A 96 -9.42 11.92 13.00
CA TYR A 96 -10.84 11.58 13.16
C TYR A 96 -11.28 11.59 14.62
N GLY A 97 -10.37 11.27 15.54
CA GLY A 97 -10.60 11.18 16.98
C GLY A 97 -10.29 12.47 17.75
N LYS A 98 -10.00 13.59 17.08
CA LYS A 98 -9.57 14.86 17.72
C LYS A 98 -10.46 15.33 18.88
N ASN A 99 -11.75 15.02 18.82
CA ASN A 99 -12.74 15.43 19.82
C ASN A 99 -13.16 14.27 20.77
N LEU A 100 -12.37 13.18 20.82
CA LEU A 100 -12.63 12.01 21.64
C LEU A 100 -11.53 11.83 22.69
N PRO A 101 -11.87 11.32 23.89
CA PRO A 101 -10.89 11.04 24.95
C PRO A 101 -10.17 9.71 24.71
N LEU A 102 -9.67 9.47 23.50
CA LEU A 102 -9.00 8.23 23.11
C LEU A 102 -7.52 8.48 22.83
N ARG A 103 -6.65 7.62 23.35
CA ARG A 103 -5.21 7.63 23.10
C ARG A 103 -4.86 6.54 22.10
N SER A 104 -3.99 6.87 21.15
CA SER A 104 -3.51 5.92 20.15
C SER A 104 -2.00 6.02 19.97
N MET A 105 -1.38 4.95 19.46
CA MET A 105 0.05 4.96 19.13
C MET A 105 0.35 4.13 17.89
N ALA A 106 1.38 4.54 17.15
CA ALA A 106 2.04 3.71 16.14
C ALA A 106 3.22 2.94 16.75
N MET A 107 3.30 1.64 16.47
CA MET A 107 4.22 0.71 17.10
C MET A 107 4.89 -0.20 16.07
N PHE A 108 6.17 -0.02 15.78
CA PHE A 108 6.84 -0.73 14.68
C PHE A 108 8.31 -0.99 14.93
N GLY A 109 8.89 -1.91 14.15
CA GLY A 109 10.30 -2.30 14.17
C GLY A 109 11.28 -1.20 13.76
N GLY A 110 12.58 -1.43 14.03
CA GLY A 110 13.65 -0.53 13.59
C GLY A 110 13.84 0.75 14.40
N VAL A 111 13.19 0.84 15.57
CA VAL A 111 13.37 1.90 16.57
C VAL A 111 13.43 1.30 17.98
N ASP A 112 13.93 2.05 18.96
CA ASP A 112 14.08 1.60 20.33
C ASP A 112 12.77 1.13 20.97
N TYR A 113 12.87 0.11 21.83
CA TYR A 113 11.72 -0.42 22.55
C TYR A 113 11.24 0.50 23.67
N ALA A 114 12.15 1.23 24.31
CA ALA A 114 11.85 1.97 25.55
C ALA A 114 10.74 3.02 25.37
N PRO A 115 10.71 3.87 24.33
CA PRO A 115 9.62 4.81 24.13
C PRO A 115 8.26 4.14 23.92
N GLN A 116 8.23 3.02 23.19
CA GLN A 116 6.98 2.28 22.94
C GLN A 116 6.48 1.59 24.22
N LYS A 117 7.38 1.01 25.02
CA LYS A 117 7.04 0.45 26.34
C LYS A 117 6.49 1.51 27.29
N GLN A 118 7.10 2.69 27.29
CA GLN A 118 6.67 3.80 28.13
C GLN A 118 5.25 4.29 27.75
N ALA A 119 4.97 4.48 26.46
CA ALA A 119 3.63 4.83 25.99
C ALA A 119 2.57 3.80 26.42
N LEU A 120 2.87 2.50 26.32
CA LEU A 120 1.97 1.43 26.77
C LEU A 120 1.73 1.48 28.30
N ILE A 121 2.73 1.85 29.09
CA ILE A 121 2.60 2.04 30.55
C ILE A 121 1.71 3.25 30.87
N GLU A 122 1.74 4.29 30.05
CA GLU A 122 0.90 5.48 30.24
C GLU A 122 -0.57 5.23 29.87
N GLY A 123 -0.86 4.18 29.12
CA GLY A 123 -2.21 3.80 28.69
C GLY A 123 -2.51 4.25 27.27
N VAL A 124 -2.96 3.31 26.43
CA VAL A 124 -3.28 3.51 25.02
C VAL A 124 -4.51 2.67 24.67
N ASP A 125 -5.52 3.27 24.07
CA ASP A 125 -6.75 2.58 23.66
C ASP A 125 -6.57 1.82 22.33
N ILE A 126 -5.84 2.44 21.39
CA ILE A 126 -5.69 1.93 20.02
C ILE A 126 -4.20 1.80 19.66
N VAL A 127 -3.77 0.58 19.31
CA VAL A 127 -2.41 0.30 18.86
C VAL A 127 -2.41 -0.01 17.37
N VAL A 128 -1.72 0.81 16.58
CA VAL A 128 -1.42 0.50 15.18
C VAL A 128 -0.02 -0.07 15.10
N SER A 129 0.15 -1.30 14.62
CA SER A 129 1.43 -1.99 14.67
C SER A 129 1.80 -2.75 13.42
N THR A 130 3.10 -2.94 13.21
CA THR A 130 3.59 -4.02 12.33
C THR A 130 3.58 -5.35 13.08
N PRO A 131 3.25 -6.50 12.43
CA PRO A 131 3.07 -7.79 13.11
C PRO A 131 4.26 -8.20 13.99
N GLY A 132 5.48 -8.15 13.45
CA GLY A 132 6.69 -8.54 14.20
C GLY A 132 6.90 -7.75 15.49
N ARG A 133 6.69 -6.42 15.46
CA ARG A 133 6.85 -5.59 16.67
C ARG A 133 5.78 -5.87 17.72
N LEU A 134 4.53 -6.16 17.29
CA LEU A 134 3.45 -6.46 18.21
C LEU A 134 3.74 -7.75 18.99
N ILE A 135 4.11 -8.81 18.28
CA ILE A 135 4.38 -10.11 18.92
C ILE A 135 5.63 -10.05 19.81
N ASP A 136 6.65 -9.28 19.44
CA ASP A 136 7.84 -9.06 20.27
C ASP A 136 7.48 -8.39 21.60
N LEU A 137 6.69 -7.32 21.56
CA LEU A 137 6.28 -6.58 22.77
C LEU A 137 5.28 -7.36 23.62
N TYR A 138 4.43 -8.18 22.99
CA TYR A 138 3.57 -9.14 23.68
C TYR A 138 4.41 -10.19 24.43
N GLY A 139 5.38 -10.81 23.76
CA GLY A 139 6.30 -11.78 24.37
C GLY A 139 7.12 -11.19 25.54
N GLN A 140 7.44 -9.91 25.49
CA GLN A 140 8.10 -9.17 26.56
C GLN A 140 7.15 -8.69 27.68
N ARG A 141 5.86 -9.03 27.63
CA ARG A 141 4.81 -8.57 28.58
C ARG A 141 4.74 -7.03 28.69
N ALA A 142 5.02 -6.35 27.58
CA ALA A 142 4.89 -4.90 27.47
C ALA A 142 3.48 -4.48 27.07
N ILE A 143 2.76 -5.33 26.34
CA ILE A 143 1.34 -5.22 25.99
C ILE A 143 0.67 -6.56 26.26
N HIS A 144 -0.63 -6.55 26.56
CA HIS A 144 -1.44 -7.75 26.69
C HIS A 144 -2.78 -7.58 25.97
N PHE A 145 -3.36 -8.70 25.55
CA PHE A 145 -4.54 -8.71 24.67
C PHE A 145 -5.86 -9.02 25.38
N ASP A 146 -5.86 -9.22 26.71
CA ASP A 146 -7.04 -9.63 27.48
C ASP A 146 -8.24 -8.66 27.40
N GLU A 147 -8.02 -7.41 26.98
CA GLU A 147 -9.07 -6.39 26.81
C GLU A 147 -9.25 -5.94 25.35
N VAL A 148 -8.65 -6.67 24.40
CA VAL A 148 -8.83 -6.37 22.98
C VAL A 148 -10.27 -6.72 22.60
N GLU A 149 -10.98 -5.74 22.05
CA GLU A 149 -12.35 -5.87 21.53
C GLU A 149 -12.35 -5.99 20.00
N MET A 150 -11.32 -5.43 19.33
CA MET A 150 -11.25 -5.36 17.87
C MET A 150 -9.83 -5.62 17.35
N LEU A 151 -9.75 -6.47 16.32
CA LEU A 151 -8.53 -6.72 15.55
C LEU A 151 -8.76 -6.35 14.08
N VAL A 152 -7.84 -5.56 13.51
CA VAL A 152 -7.87 -5.19 12.09
C VAL A 152 -6.60 -5.67 11.40
N LEU A 153 -6.74 -6.31 10.25
CA LEU A 153 -5.67 -6.67 9.32
C LEU A 153 -5.77 -5.75 8.09
N ASP A 154 -5.01 -4.65 8.04
CA ASP A 154 -4.99 -3.75 6.89
C ASP A 154 -3.88 -4.09 5.91
N GLU A 155 -4.19 -4.04 4.61
CA GLU A 155 -3.34 -4.51 3.51
C GLU A 155 -2.83 -5.95 3.74
N ALA A 156 -3.76 -6.86 4.04
CA ALA A 156 -3.46 -8.26 4.37
C ALA A 156 -2.68 -8.99 3.26
N ASP A 157 -2.98 -8.73 1.99
CA ASP A 157 -2.19 -9.23 0.86
C ASP A 157 -0.71 -8.87 0.97
N LYS A 158 -0.40 -7.63 1.32
CA LYS A 158 0.99 -7.19 1.47
C LYS A 158 1.66 -7.79 2.70
N MET A 159 0.94 -8.00 3.79
CA MET A 159 1.53 -8.65 4.96
C MET A 159 1.96 -10.09 4.64
N LEU A 160 1.18 -10.81 3.82
CA LEU A 160 1.54 -12.13 3.34
C LEU A 160 2.74 -12.10 2.39
N ASP A 161 2.78 -11.15 1.46
CA ASP A 161 3.93 -10.96 0.54
C ASP A 161 5.25 -10.70 1.31
N MET A 162 5.15 -10.08 2.48
CA MET A 162 6.30 -9.79 3.36
C MET A 162 6.64 -10.94 4.32
N GLY A 163 5.91 -12.05 4.26
CA GLY A 163 6.17 -13.23 5.09
C GLY A 163 5.71 -13.09 6.55
N PHE A 164 4.73 -12.23 6.83
CA PHE A 164 4.23 -12.04 8.20
C PHE A 164 3.19 -13.08 8.65
N ILE A 165 2.89 -14.10 7.86
CA ILE A 165 1.87 -15.11 8.17
C ILE A 165 2.04 -15.72 9.57
N ASP A 166 3.24 -16.22 9.89
CA ASP A 166 3.51 -16.83 11.21
C ASP A 166 3.34 -15.87 12.38
N ALA A 167 3.63 -14.59 12.16
CA ALA A 167 3.45 -13.56 13.19
C ALA A 167 1.97 -13.24 13.38
N ILE A 168 1.21 -13.17 12.28
CA ILE A 168 -0.24 -12.90 12.31
C ILE A 168 -0.96 -14.07 12.99
N ASP A 169 -0.66 -15.31 12.63
CA ASP A 169 -1.29 -16.49 13.22
C ASP A 169 -1.06 -16.51 14.74
N LYS A 170 0.17 -16.26 15.21
CA LYS A 170 0.47 -16.14 16.65
C LYS A 170 -0.30 -15.00 17.34
N ILE A 171 -0.49 -13.88 16.66
CA ILE A 171 -1.25 -12.74 17.20
C ILE A 171 -2.72 -13.15 17.35
N VAL A 172 -3.30 -13.76 16.32
CA VAL A 172 -4.68 -14.27 16.32
C VAL A 172 -4.89 -15.29 17.43
N ASP A 173 -3.98 -16.26 17.58
CA ASP A 173 -4.03 -17.29 18.62
C ASP A 173 -3.98 -16.72 20.05
N CYS A 174 -3.42 -15.51 20.22
CA CYS A 174 -3.33 -14.83 21.51
C CYS A 174 -4.52 -13.89 21.78
N MET A 175 -5.45 -13.71 20.84
CA MET A 175 -6.61 -12.84 21.03
C MET A 175 -7.67 -13.50 21.93
N PRO A 176 -8.48 -12.70 22.65
CA PRO A 176 -9.67 -13.20 23.34
C PRO A 176 -10.66 -13.89 22.41
N GLU A 177 -11.48 -14.79 22.95
CA GLU A 177 -12.51 -15.52 22.18
C GLU A 177 -13.54 -14.61 21.51
N HIS A 178 -13.83 -13.45 22.09
CA HIS A 178 -14.86 -12.52 21.64
C HIS A 178 -14.29 -11.22 21.04
N VAL A 179 -13.36 -11.35 20.09
CA VAL A 179 -12.82 -10.23 19.31
C VAL A 179 -13.59 -10.06 17.99
N GLN A 180 -13.96 -8.82 17.68
CA GLN A 180 -14.42 -8.48 16.34
C GLN A 180 -13.23 -8.30 15.40
N SER A 181 -13.11 -9.19 14.42
CA SER A 181 -12.00 -9.22 13.46
C SER A 181 -12.40 -8.68 12.10
N LEU A 182 -11.59 -7.75 11.57
CA LEU A 182 -11.79 -7.11 10.28
C LEU A 182 -10.55 -7.31 9.40
N LEU A 183 -10.71 -7.75 8.15
CA LEU A 183 -9.63 -7.84 7.17
C LEU A 183 -9.92 -6.94 5.99
N PHE A 184 -8.95 -6.07 5.69
CA PHE A 184 -8.97 -5.18 4.54
C PHE A 184 -7.81 -5.53 3.61
N SER A 185 -8.14 -5.78 2.33
CA SER A 185 -7.15 -6.16 1.33
C SER A 185 -7.43 -5.48 0.00
N ALA A 186 -6.41 -5.29 -0.85
CA ALA A 186 -6.64 -4.87 -2.23
C ALA A 186 -7.13 -6.02 -3.10
N THR A 187 -6.74 -7.25 -2.75
CA THR A 187 -7.10 -8.48 -3.47
C THR A 187 -7.53 -9.60 -2.51
N LEU A 188 -8.43 -10.48 -2.95
CA LEU A 188 -8.78 -11.73 -2.26
C LEU A 188 -8.13 -12.92 -2.97
N SER A 189 -6.80 -12.90 -3.03
CA SER A 189 -6.02 -14.04 -3.50
C SER A 189 -6.23 -15.26 -2.58
N ASN A 190 -5.92 -16.47 -3.06
CA ASN A 190 -6.06 -17.69 -2.24
C ASN A 190 -5.33 -17.58 -0.89
N PRO A 191 -4.07 -17.09 -0.83
CA PRO A 191 -3.39 -16.89 0.46
C PRO A 191 -4.14 -15.95 1.42
N VAL A 192 -4.74 -14.86 0.91
CA VAL A 192 -5.53 -13.94 1.72
C VAL A 192 -6.81 -14.60 2.21
N ARG A 193 -7.47 -15.41 1.37
CA ARG A 193 -8.66 -16.18 1.78
C ARG A 193 -8.33 -17.22 2.84
N ASP A 194 -7.19 -17.87 2.73
CA ASP A 194 -6.76 -18.87 3.71
C ASP A 194 -6.38 -18.22 5.04
N LEU A 195 -5.68 -17.08 5.02
CA LEU A 195 -5.49 -16.25 6.21
C LEU A 195 -6.84 -15.85 6.84
N ALA A 196 -7.80 -15.40 6.02
CA ALA A 196 -9.09 -14.93 6.51
C ALA A 196 -9.90 -16.04 7.19
N LYS A 197 -9.84 -17.28 6.68
CA LYS A 197 -10.50 -18.45 7.30
C LYS A 197 -9.98 -18.74 8.70
N ASN A 198 -8.69 -18.52 8.93
CA ASN A 198 -8.07 -18.76 10.24
C ASN A 198 -8.30 -17.58 11.18
N ALA A 199 -8.23 -16.35 10.67
CA ALA A 199 -8.26 -15.14 11.47
C ALA A 199 -9.66 -14.60 11.78
N ILE A 200 -10.68 -14.98 11.01
CA ILE A 200 -12.00 -14.36 11.06
C ILE A 200 -13.13 -15.39 11.01
N ILE A 201 -13.95 -15.40 12.06
CA ILE A 201 -15.11 -16.29 12.21
C ILE A 201 -16.36 -15.61 11.63
N ASP A 202 -17.16 -16.31 10.83
CA ASP A 202 -18.44 -15.83 10.25
C ASP A 202 -18.42 -14.37 9.71
N PRO A 203 -17.51 -14.04 8.76
CA PRO A 203 -17.41 -12.68 8.24
C PRO A 203 -18.50 -12.35 7.20
N GLU A 204 -19.00 -11.11 7.24
CA GLU A 204 -19.62 -10.52 6.05
C GLU A 204 -18.53 -10.21 5.00
N GLU A 205 -18.75 -10.54 3.73
CA GLU A 205 -17.82 -10.21 2.65
C GLU A 205 -18.31 -8.98 1.86
N ILE A 206 -17.48 -7.94 1.77
CA ILE A 206 -17.65 -6.84 0.83
C ILE A 206 -16.57 -6.93 -0.24
N THR A 207 -17.00 -7.10 -1.49
CA THR A 207 -16.13 -6.86 -2.65
C THR A 207 -16.61 -5.62 -3.38
N ILE A 208 -15.80 -4.57 -3.36
CA ILE A 208 -16.00 -3.43 -4.26
C ILE A 208 -15.26 -3.77 -5.54
N ALA A 209 -15.98 -4.40 -6.47
CA ALA A 209 -15.49 -4.59 -7.82
C ALA A 209 -15.12 -3.22 -8.40
N LYS A 210 -14.06 -3.17 -9.22
CA LYS A 210 -13.85 -2.04 -10.11
C LYS A 210 -15.17 -1.80 -10.82
N HIS A 211 -15.65 -0.56 -10.84
CA HIS A 211 -16.26 -0.12 -12.08
C HIS A 211 -15.19 -0.34 -13.14
N SER A 212 -15.35 -1.41 -13.93
CA SER A 212 -14.54 -1.73 -15.11
C SER A 212 -14.56 -0.60 -16.15
N ALA A 213 -15.26 0.51 -15.87
CA ALA A 213 -15.42 1.68 -16.70
C ALA A 213 -14.97 3.01 -16.06
N SER A 214 -14.34 3.01 -14.88
CA SER A 214 -13.39 4.11 -14.60
C SER A 214 -12.09 3.69 -15.25
N LYS A 215 -11.97 3.88 -16.59
CA LYS A 215 -10.65 3.93 -17.22
C LYS A 215 -9.85 4.89 -16.35
N SER A 216 -8.87 4.39 -15.59
CA SER A 216 -7.93 5.30 -14.95
C SER A 216 -7.42 6.18 -16.08
N ASN A 217 -7.46 7.50 -15.92
CA ASN A 217 -6.92 8.46 -16.90
C ASN A 217 -5.38 8.41 -16.93
N ILE A 218 -4.82 7.20 -16.80
CA ILE A 218 -3.40 6.90 -16.84
C ILE A 218 -3.09 6.47 -18.26
N LYS A 219 -2.41 7.33 -19.00
CA LYS A 219 -1.79 6.98 -20.26
C LYS A 219 -0.62 6.04 -19.94
N GLN A 220 -0.70 4.79 -20.39
CA GLN A 220 0.30 3.77 -20.12
C GLN A 220 1.02 3.40 -21.41
N TRP A 221 2.34 3.45 -21.39
CA TRP A 221 3.15 3.02 -22.53
C TRP A 221 4.51 2.48 -22.07
N ILE A 222 5.13 1.73 -22.96
CA ILE A 222 6.46 1.17 -22.76
C ILE A 222 7.41 1.73 -23.81
N THR A 223 8.67 1.88 -23.44
CA THR A 223 9.77 2.10 -24.38
C THR A 223 10.79 1.00 -24.21
N THR A 224 11.13 0.36 -25.33
CA THR A 224 12.13 -0.71 -25.31
C THR A 224 13.53 -0.10 -25.40
N VAL A 225 14.44 -0.57 -24.56
CA VAL A 225 15.80 -0.02 -24.47
C VAL A 225 16.77 -1.08 -23.95
N ASP A 226 18.02 -1.01 -24.38
CA ASP A 226 19.07 -1.86 -23.81
C ASP A 226 19.32 -1.50 -22.33
N LYS A 227 19.63 -2.50 -21.51
CA LYS A 227 19.74 -2.35 -20.04
C LYS A 227 20.77 -1.31 -19.61
N ASP A 228 21.89 -1.22 -20.33
CA ASP A 228 22.95 -0.24 -20.12
C ASP A 228 22.54 1.19 -20.50
N MET A 229 21.56 1.34 -21.41
CA MET A 229 21.05 2.61 -21.90
C MET A 229 19.88 3.18 -21.08
N LYS A 230 19.26 2.39 -20.19
CA LYS A 230 18.11 2.84 -19.35
C LYS A 230 18.37 4.15 -18.60
N SER A 231 19.57 4.35 -18.02
CA SER A 231 19.89 5.58 -17.28
C SER A 231 19.94 6.82 -18.17
N SER A 232 20.47 6.67 -19.39
CA SER A 232 20.54 7.73 -20.38
C SER A 232 19.15 8.05 -20.93
N LEU A 233 18.35 7.02 -21.20
CA LEU A 233 16.96 7.20 -21.64
C LEU A 233 16.11 7.90 -20.59
N LEU A 234 16.21 7.50 -19.31
CA LEU A 234 15.51 8.20 -18.23
C LEU A 234 15.92 9.68 -18.21
N SER A 235 17.21 9.97 -18.30
CA SER A 235 17.70 11.36 -18.29
C SER A 235 17.14 12.19 -19.45
N HIS A 236 17.05 11.59 -20.64
CA HIS A 236 16.44 12.22 -21.81
C HIS A 236 14.95 12.48 -21.58
N LEU A 237 14.18 11.48 -21.13
CA LEU A 237 12.75 11.63 -20.85
C LEU A 237 12.47 12.74 -19.81
N LEU A 238 13.26 12.80 -18.73
CA LEU A 238 13.10 13.83 -17.69
C LEU A 238 13.35 15.24 -18.21
N LYS A 239 14.31 15.42 -19.14
CA LYS A 239 14.66 16.73 -19.71
C LYS A 239 13.69 17.21 -20.78
N GLU A 240 13.27 16.31 -21.69
CA GLU A 240 12.40 16.67 -22.81
C GLU A 240 10.96 16.99 -22.37
N ASN A 241 10.48 16.33 -21.31
CA ASN A 241 9.08 16.45 -20.90
C ASN A 241 8.84 17.46 -19.77
N ASP A 242 9.91 17.96 -19.13
CA ASP A 242 9.87 18.93 -18.03
C ASP A 242 8.77 18.65 -16.97
N TRP A 243 8.66 17.40 -16.55
CA TRP A 243 7.62 17.00 -15.61
C TRP A 243 7.85 17.63 -14.24
N SER A 244 6.79 18.21 -13.66
CA SER A 244 6.86 18.87 -12.36
C SER A 244 7.22 17.91 -11.22
N GLN A 245 6.77 16.65 -11.27
CA GLN A 245 7.18 15.61 -10.31
C GLN A 245 7.16 14.22 -10.92
N VAL A 246 8.16 13.38 -10.60
CA VAL A 246 8.24 12.01 -11.10
C VAL A 246 8.64 11.06 -9.99
N LEU A 247 7.87 9.98 -9.85
CA LEU A 247 8.26 8.83 -9.03
C LEU A 247 8.83 7.73 -9.92
N VAL A 248 10.12 7.44 -9.74
CA VAL A 248 10.86 6.42 -10.48
C VAL A 248 11.00 5.18 -9.62
N PHE A 249 10.41 4.06 -10.04
CA PHE A 249 10.54 2.77 -9.38
C PHE A 249 11.73 1.98 -9.91
N ILE A 250 12.60 1.55 -8.99
CA ILE A 250 13.78 0.73 -9.26
C ILE A 250 13.83 -0.48 -8.32
N GLU A 251 14.48 -1.57 -8.72
CA GLU A 251 14.42 -2.81 -7.95
C GLU A 251 15.25 -2.75 -6.65
N THR A 252 16.49 -2.26 -6.72
CA THR A 252 17.47 -2.41 -5.63
C THR A 252 17.91 -1.08 -5.02
N LYS A 253 18.27 -1.10 -3.72
CA LYS A 253 18.81 0.06 -3.00
C LYS A 253 20.11 0.59 -3.63
N HIS A 254 20.99 -0.32 -4.06
CA HIS A 254 22.25 0.04 -4.71
C HIS A 254 22.00 0.62 -6.11
N GLY A 255 21.02 0.07 -6.84
CA GLY A 255 20.54 0.62 -8.11
C GLY A 255 20.02 2.04 -7.95
N ALA A 256 19.20 2.29 -6.92
CA ALA A 256 18.64 3.63 -6.64
C ALA A 256 19.75 4.67 -6.41
N ALA A 257 20.71 4.37 -5.54
CA ALA A 257 21.83 5.27 -5.25
C ALA A 257 22.70 5.51 -6.50
N LYS A 258 22.99 4.45 -7.26
CA LYS A 258 23.73 4.55 -8.53
C LYS A 258 23.00 5.42 -9.55
N LEU A 259 21.68 5.24 -9.69
CA LEU A 259 20.87 5.98 -10.65
C LEU A 259 20.84 7.46 -10.29
N VAL A 260 20.65 7.82 -9.02
CA VAL A 260 20.70 9.21 -8.55
C VAL A 260 22.05 9.86 -8.89
N SER A 261 23.17 9.21 -8.59
CA SER A 261 24.49 9.73 -8.96
C SER A 261 24.67 9.89 -10.49
N GLN A 262 24.08 8.99 -11.28
CA GLN A 262 24.11 9.08 -12.74
C GLN A 262 23.24 10.23 -13.28
N LEU A 263 22.12 10.55 -12.62
CA LEU A 263 21.25 11.68 -12.95
C LEU A 263 21.93 13.01 -12.58
N GLU A 264 22.54 13.07 -11.39
CA GLU A 264 23.27 14.24 -10.89
C GLU A 264 24.41 14.65 -11.84
N LYS A 265 25.20 13.69 -12.32
CA LYS A 265 26.25 13.93 -13.34
C LYS A 265 25.74 14.51 -14.65
N ARG A 266 24.44 14.42 -14.92
CA ARG A 266 23.76 14.98 -16.10
C ARG A 266 22.96 16.24 -15.78
N GLY A 267 23.14 16.81 -14.59
CA GLY A 267 22.47 18.02 -14.13
C GLY A 267 21.02 17.81 -13.67
N ILE A 268 20.63 16.58 -13.32
CA ILE A 268 19.29 16.24 -12.87
C ILE A 268 19.33 15.96 -11.37
N VAL A 269 18.66 16.79 -10.58
CA VAL A 269 18.58 16.64 -9.12
C VAL A 269 17.49 15.63 -8.77
N ALA A 270 17.87 14.51 -8.16
CA ALA A 270 16.96 13.45 -7.75
C ALA A 270 17.35 12.90 -6.38
N GLU A 271 16.38 12.37 -5.64
CA GLU A 271 16.61 11.78 -4.33
C GLU A 271 16.32 10.27 -4.30
N ALA A 272 17.09 9.52 -3.50
CA ALA A 272 16.92 8.06 -3.39
C ALA A 272 16.12 7.67 -2.14
N PHE A 273 15.01 6.96 -2.34
CA PHE A 273 14.11 6.50 -1.29
C PHE A 273 14.12 4.97 -1.15
N HIS A 274 14.76 4.44 -0.10
CA HIS A 274 14.84 3.00 0.14
C HIS A 274 15.01 2.66 1.63
N SER A 275 14.81 1.39 2.00
CA SER A 275 14.89 0.90 3.39
C SER A 275 16.24 1.12 4.08
N GLY A 276 17.34 1.23 3.32
CA GLY A 276 18.67 1.55 3.87
C GLY A 276 18.87 2.99 4.34
N ARG A 277 17.93 3.92 4.10
CA ARG A 277 17.99 5.28 4.66
C ARG A 277 17.44 5.29 6.08
N ASN A 278 17.99 6.14 6.94
CA ASN A 278 17.43 6.37 8.28
C ASN A 278 15.95 6.82 8.16
N GLN A 279 15.11 6.37 9.09
CA GLN A 279 13.70 6.78 9.17
C GLN A 279 13.50 8.28 9.08
N ARG A 280 14.25 9.07 9.87
CA ARG A 280 14.04 10.51 9.91
C ARG A 280 14.21 11.13 8.51
N VAL A 281 15.27 10.71 7.82
CA VAL A 281 15.54 11.11 6.43
C VAL A 281 14.43 10.64 5.50
N ARG A 282 13.92 9.41 5.65
CA ARG A 282 12.79 8.92 4.82
C ARG A 282 11.54 9.78 5.01
N GLN A 283 11.22 10.16 6.25
CA GLN A 283 10.05 11.00 6.53
C GLN A 283 10.22 12.39 5.91
N GLU A 284 11.38 13.02 6.12
CA GLU A 284 11.73 14.33 5.55
C GLU A 284 11.68 14.30 4.01
N LEU A 285 12.20 13.26 3.37
CA LEU A 285 12.15 13.10 1.91
C LEU A 285 10.71 12.97 1.38
N ILE A 286 9.84 12.23 2.09
CA ILE A 286 8.44 12.11 1.68
C ILE A 286 7.74 13.44 1.81
N GLU A 287 7.93 14.17 2.90
CA GLU A 287 7.31 15.48 3.13
C GLU A 287 7.76 16.50 2.07
N LYS A 288 9.05 16.58 1.79
CA LYS A 288 9.60 17.43 0.73
C LYS A 288 9.09 17.05 -0.66
N PHE A 289 8.96 15.74 -0.93
CA PHE A 289 8.37 15.29 -2.19
C PHE A 289 6.89 15.66 -2.26
N LYS A 290 6.09 15.47 -1.21
CA LYS A 290 4.68 15.91 -1.20
C LYS A 290 4.54 17.43 -1.36
N ALA A 291 5.49 18.20 -0.86
CA ALA A 291 5.52 19.67 -0.98
C ALA A 291 5.99 20.18 -2.36
N GLY A 292 6.46 19.29 -3.25
CA GLY A 292 7.00 19.67 -4.56
C GLY A 292 8.43 20.20 -4.54
N GLU A 293 9.12 20.16 -3.40
CA GLU A 293 10.53 20.58 -3.27
C GLU A 293 11.50 19.60 -3.94
N ILE A 294 11.10 18.32 -4.01
CA ILE A 294 11.83 17.28 -4.74
C ILE A 294 11.06 16.98 -6.03
N GLN A 295 11.69 17.22 -7.17
CA GLN A 295 11.12 16.96 -8.47
C GLN A 295 11.13 15.46 -8.80
N TYR A 296 12.23 14.77 -8.54
CA TYR A 296 12.41 13.37 -8.94
C TYR A 296 12.78 12.50 -7.73
N LEU A 297 11.93 11.51 -7.45
CA LEU A 297 12.16 10.55 -6.37
C LEU A 297 12.39 9.14 -6.94
N VAL A 298 13.58 8.59 -6.71
CA VAL A 298 13.96 7.24 -7.12
C VAL A 298 13.73 6.28 -5.96
N ALA A 299 12.68 5.47 -6.02
CA ALA A 299 12.23 4.64 -4.92
C ALA A 299 12.30 3.13 -5.22
N THR A 300 12.65 2.32 -4.22
CA THR A 300 12.46 0.87 -4.32
C THR A 300 10.99 0.49 -4.12
N GLY A 301 10.53 -0.55 -4.82
CA GLY A 301 9.14 -1.03 -4.75
C GLY A 301 8.65 -1.24 -3.31
N VAL A 302 9.46 -1.88 -2.46
CA VAL A 302 9.15 -2.10 -1.03
C VAL A 302 9.04 -0.79 -0.25
N ALA A 303 9.91 0.18 -0.52
CA ALA A 303 9.94 1.42 0.24
C ALA A 303 8.78 2.34 -0.15
N ALA A 304 8.42 2.39 -1.44
CA ALA A 304 7.30 3.20 -1.94
C ALA A 304 5.91 2.58 -1.68
N ARG A 305 5.83 1.29 -1.34
CA ARG A 305 4.58 0.64 -0.92
C ARG A 305 4.14 1.19 0.44
N GLY A 306 2.95 1.80 0.48
CA GLY A 306 2.38 2.35 1.70
C GLY A 306 2.83 3.79 1.99
N ILE A 307 3.51 4.46 1.05
CA ILE A 307 3.59 5.92 1.10
C ILE A 307 2.31 6.48 0.48
N ASP A 308 1.65 7.39 1.20
CA ASP A 308 0.54 8.19 0.72
C ASP A 308 1.03 9.32 -0.21
N ILE A 309 1.64 8.94 -1.32
CA ILE A 309 1.95 9.86 -2.42
C ILE A 309 0.98 9.53 -3.55
N ASP A 310 -0.03 10.36 -3.67
CA ASP A 310 -1.10 10.23 -4.65
C ASP A 310 -1.13 11.47 -5.56
N ASN A 311 -1.77 11.35 -6.72
CA ASN A 311 -1.93 12.41 -7.72
C ASN A 311 -0.62 12.92 -8.36
N LEU A 312 0.39 12.07 -8.48
CA LEU A 312 1.58 12.41 -9.27
C LEU A 312 1.23 12.56 -10.75
N PRO A 313 1.86 13.48 -11.49
CA PRO A 313 1.65 13.58 -12.92
C PRO A 313 2.26 12.37 -13.65
N VAL A 314 3.42 11.87 -13.19
CA VAL A 314 4.15 10.80 -13.86
C VAL A 314 4.73 9.77 -12.90
N VAL A 315 4.60 8.49 -13.30
CA VAL A 315 5.26 7.34 -12.68
C VAL A 315 6.12 6.64 -13.73
N ILE A 316 7.38 6.35 -13.41
CA ILE A 316 8.28 5.61 -14.30
C ILE A 316 8.72 4.31 -13.63
N ASN A 317 8.45 3.17 -14.27
CA ASN A 317 9.08 1.90 -13.91
C ASN A 317 10.42 1.80 -14.64
N TYR A 318 11.51 2.17 -13.96
CA TYR A 318 12.86 1.98 -14.46
C TYR A 318 13.17 0.48 -14.60
N ASP A 319 12.79 -0.28 -13.57
CA ASP A 319 12.74 -1.74 -13.61
C ASP A 319 11.30 -2.23 -13.57
N LEU A 320 10.95 -3.14 -14.48
CA LEU A 320 9.62 -3.74 -14.52
C LEU A 320 9.37 -4.55 -13.23
N PRO A 321 8.21 -4.36 -12.57
CA PRO A 321 7.90 -5.04 -11.32
C PRO A 321 7.68 -6.54 -11.49
N TYR A 322 7.95 -7.28 -10.42
CA TYR A 322 7.52 -8.66 -10.23
C TYR A 322 7.13 -8.87 -8.76
N PRO A 323 5.95 -9.46 -8.46
CA PRO A 323 4.96 -10.03 -9.39
C PRO A 323 4.16 -8.96 -10.15
N ALA A 324 3.39 -9.39 -11.18
CA ALA A 324 2.63 -8.49 -12.06
C ALA A 324 1.64 -7.57 -11.32
N ASP A 325 1.07 -8.00 -10.18
CA ASP A 325 0.18 -7.18 -9.36
C ASP A 325 0.85 -5.90 -8.85
N GLU A 326 2.17 -5.93 -8.63
CA GLU A 326 2.91 -4.73 -8.23
C GLU A 326 2.85 -3.64 -9.30
N TYR A 327 2.74 -3.98 -10.59
CA TYR A 327 2.58 -2.98 -11.65
C TYR A 327 1.37 -2.07 -11.40
N VAL A 328 0.22 -2.66 -11.07
CA VAL A 328 -1.02 -1.92 -10.79
C VAL A 328 -0.86 -1.03 -9.55
N HIS A 329 -0.13 -1.51 -8.54
CA HIS A 329 0.15 -0.72 -7.33
C HIS A 329 1.09 0.47 -7.58
N ARG A 330 2.07 0.32 -8.49
CA ARG A 330 3.02 1.38 -8.85
C ARG A 330 2.35 2.46 -9.68
N ILE A 331 1.67 2.10 -10.77
CA ILE A 331 1.00 3.07 -11.64
C ILE A 331 -0.19 3.72 -10.94
N GLY A 332 -0.77 3.05 -9.94
CA GLY A 332 -1.84 3.60 -9.12
C GLY A 332 -1.44 4.81 -8.27
N ARG A 333 -0.19 5.31 -8.35
CA ARG A 333 0.26 6.58 -7.75
C ARG A 333 -0.06 7.80 -8.59
N THR A 334 -0.48 7.60 -9.83
CA THR A 334 -0.93 8.64 -10.76
C THR A 334 -2.40 8.42 -11.16
N GLY A 335 -3.04 9.44 -11.73
CA GLY A 335 -4.38 9.35 -12.32
C GLY A 335 -5.53 9.00 -11.36
N ARG A 336 -5.44 9.40 -10.08
CA ARG A 336 -6.53 9.24 -9.09
C ARG A 336 -7.53 10.41 -9.13
N ALA A 337 -8.73 10.19 -8.60
CA ALA A 337 -9.80 11.20 -8.47
C ALA A 337 -10.16 11.96 -9.77
N GLY A 338 -9.98 11.32 -10.94
CA GLY A 338 -10.29 11.92 -12.25
C GLY A 338 -9.13 12.69 -12.89
N ALA A 339 -8.01 12.89 -12.18
CA ALA A 339 -6.81 13.52 -12.72
C ALA A 339 -6.20 12.70 -13.88
N LYS A 340 -5.54 13.38 -14.82
CA LYS A 340 -4.74 12.74 -15.86
C LYS A 340 -3.38 12.35 -15.29
N GLY A 341 -2.85 11.22 -15.76
CA GLY A 341 -1.60 10.66 -15.31
C GLY A 341 -0.85 9.95 -16.42
N GLU A 342 0.45 9.80 -16.29
CA GLU A 342 1.26 9.03 -17.23
C GLU A 342 2.09 7.97 -16.49
N ALA A 343 2.10 6.76 -17.04
CA ALA A 343 2.87 5.64 -16.53
C ALA A 343 3.74 5.05 -17.64
N ILE A 344 5.05 5.11 -17.43
CA ILE A 344 6.06 4.73 -18.43
C ILE A 344 6.84 3.54 -17.90
N SER A 345 7.08 2.53 -18.72
CA SER A 345 7.97 1.43 -18.37
C SER A 345 9.16 1.32 -19.32
N LEU A 346 10.37 1.26 -18.75
CA LEU A 346 11.60 1.02 -19.49
C LEU A 346 11.84 -0.50 -19.58
N VAL A 347 11.74 -1.04 -20.79
CA VAL A 347 11.72 -2.49 -21.02
C VAL A 347 12.98 -2.94 -21.75
N SER A 348 13.76 -3.77 -21.09
CA SER A 348 14.86 -4.49 -21.74
C SER A 348 14.41 -5.87 -22.19
N LYS A 349 15.22 -6.53 -23.03
CA LYS A 349 14.92 -7.87 -23.53
C LYS A 349 14.73 -8.91 -22.41
N ASP A 350 15.46 -8.78 -21.31
CA ASP A 350 15.38 -9.69 -20.15
C ASP A 350 14.02 -9.57 -19.44
N ASP A 351 13.35 -8.44 -19.58
CA ASP A 351 12.06 -8.16 -18.95
C ASP A 351 10.88 -8.78 -19.71
N PHE A 352 11.09 -9.39 -20.88
CA PHE A 352 10.02 -9.89 -21.76
C PHE A 352 9.02 -10.83 -21.07
N LYS A 353 9.50 -11.75 -20.22
CA LYS A 353 8.63 -12.65 -19.46
C LYS A 353 7.74 -11.91 -18.48
N ASN A 354 8.30 -10.93 -17.78
CA ASN A 354 7.57 -10.12 -16.80
C ASN A 354 6.57 -9.20 -17.51
N LEU A 355 6.95 -8.62 -18.65
CA LEU A 355 6.06 -7.83 -19.49
C LEU A 355 4.84 -8.65 -19.92
N CYS A 356 5.04 -9.87 -20.42
CA CYS A 356 3.92 -10.76 -20.76
C CYS A 356 2.98 -10.98 -19.56
N MET A 357 3.51 -11.27 -18.37
CA MET A 357 2.68 -11.45 -17.17
C MET A 357 1.90 -10.20 -16.79
N ILE A 358 2.49 -9.02 -16.94
CA ILE A 358 1.84 -7.73 -16.67
C ILE A 358 0.73 -7.48 -17.68
N GLU A 359 0.99 -7.60 -18.98
CA GLU A 359 -0.03 -7.40 -20.02
C GLU A 359 -1.16 -8.44 -19.94
N SER A 360 -0.85 -9.70 -19.63
CA SER A 360 -1.86 -10.71 -19.28
C SER A 360 -2.73 -10.27 -18.10
N ARG A 361 -2.11 -9.69 -17.05
CA ARG A 361 -2.83 -9.19 -15.87
C ARG A 361 -3.70 -7.97 -16.18
N LEU A 362 -3.25 -7.11 -17.10
CA LEU A 362 -3.98 -5.94 -17.58
C LEU A 362 -5.09 -6.30 -18.59
N GLY A 363 -4.99 -7.48 -19.21
CA GLY A 363 -5.91 -7.95 -20.25
C GLY A 363 -5.74 -7.27 -21.61
N HIS A 364 -4.67 -6.49 -21.80
CA HIS A 364 -4.35 -5.80 -23.05
C HIS A 364 -2.84 -5.54 -23.16
N LEU A 365 -2.36 -5.32 -24.38
CA LEU A 365 -0.98 -4.93 -24.64
C LEU A 365 -0.78 -3.44 -24.38
N LEU A 366 0.36 -3.09 -23.80
CA LEU A 366 0.75 -1.70 -23.59
C LEU A 366 1.25 -1.10 -24.91
N GLU A 367 0.94 0.18 -25.12
CA GLU A 367 1.43 0.93 -26.27
C GLU A 367 2.97 0.98 -26.26
N ARG A 368 3.60 0.73 -27.40
CA ARG A 368 5.05 0.82 -27.57
C ARG A 368 5.38 2.14 -28.23
N VAL A 369 6.18 2.96 -27.54
CA VAL A 369 6.70 4.21 -28.06
C VAL A 369 8.20 4.06 -28.22
N GLU A 370 8.68 4.26 -29.44
CA GLU A 370 10.11 4.27 -29.73
C GLU A 370 10.65 5.68 -29.49
N ILE A 371 11.78 5.76 -28.79
CA ILE A 371 12.49 7.02 -28.55
C ILE A 371 13.74 7.02 -29.42
N GLU A 372 13.87 8.06 -30.25
CA GLU A 372 14.98 8.21 -31.19
C GLU A 372 16.32 8.15 -30.45
N GLY A 373 17.29 7.41 -31.00
CA GLY A 373 18.60 7.20 -30.39
C GLY A 373 18.66 6.17 -29.25
N PHE A 374 17.53 5.57 -28.86
CA PHE A 374 17.47 4.57 -27.77
C PHE A 374 16.94 3.19 -28.19
N ALA A 375 16.75 2.97 -29.50
CA ALA A 375 16.33 1.67 -30.02
C ALA A 375 17.29 0.55 -29.55
N PRO A 376 16.77 -0.58 -29.02
CA PRO A 376 17.59 -1.63 -28.48
C PRO A 376 18.33 -2.38 -29.61
N ARG A 377 19.57 -2.81 -29.35
CA ARG A 377 20.36 -3.60 -30.31
C ARG A 377 19.67 -4.90 -30.73
N LYS A 378 18.86 -5.47 -29.83
CA LYS A 378 18.01 -6.63 -30.12
C LYS A 378 16.57 -6.27 -29.77
N PRO A 379 15.63 -6.40 -30.72
CA PRO A 379 14.24 -6.03 -30.45
C PRO A 379 13.65 -6.89 -29.33
N VAL A 380 12.86 -6.24 -28.48
CA VAL A 380 12.02 -6.93 -27.49
C VAL A 380 10.81 -7.49 -28.23
N PRO A 381 10.55 -8.80 -28.24
CA PRO A 381 9.42 -9.36 -28.98
C PRO A 381 8.08 -8.75 -28.55
N ILE A 382 7.09 -8.75 -29.43
CA ILE A 382 5.71 -8.41 -29.07
C ILE A 382 5.19 -9.49 -28.12
N SER A 383 4.59 -9.07 -27.01
CA SER A 383 4.11 -9.97 -25.98
C SER A 383 2.87 -10.73 -26.41
N ILE A 384 2.61 -11.85 -25.73
CA ILE A 384 1.45 -12.71 -25.99
C ILE A 384 0.63 -12.76 -24.71
N LEU A 385 -0.63 -12.32 -24.75
CA LEU A 385 -1.51 -12.23 -23.57
C LEU A 385 -1.77 -13.58 -22.88
N ASN A 386 -1.55 -14.71 -23.55
CA ASN A 386 -1.66 -16.06 -23.00
C ASN A 386 -0.27 -16.72 -22.79
N TYR A 387 0.76 -15.96 -22.44
CA TYR A 387 2.10 -16.50 -22.27
C TYR A 387 2.18 -17.48 -21.10
N VAL A 388 2.30 -18.79 -21.40
CA VAL A 388 2.63 -19.82 -20.42
C VAL A 388 4.14 -20.11 -20.48
N PRO A 389 4.90 -19.92 -19.38
CA PRO A 389 6.31 -20.28 -19.30
C PRO A 389 6.53 -21.74 -19.71
N LYS A 390 7.59 -22.04 -20.46
CA LYS A 390 7.85 -23.40 -20.99
C LYS A 390 7.81 -24.50 -19.90
N ASN A 391 8.20 -24.19 -18.67
CA ASN A 391 8.24 -25.12 -17.55
C ASN A 391 6.86 -25.42 -16.93
N LYS A 392 5.82 -24.63 -17.26
CA LYS A 392 4.44 -24.80 -16.80
C LYS A 392 3.48 -25.25 -17.90
N ARG A 393 3.97 -25.46 -19.13
CA ARG A 393 3.16 -26.00 -20.23
C ARG A 393 2.87 -27.48 -19.95
N LYS A 394 1.58 -27.87 -20.01
CA LYS A 394 1.19 -29.28 -19.91
C LYS A 394 1.79 -30.06 -21.10
N PRO A 395 2.03 -31.39 -20.99
CA PRO A 395 2.63 -32.18 -22.06
C PRO A 395 1.89 -32.09 -23.41
N HIS A 396 0.60 -31.74 -23.38
CA HIS A 396 -0.25 -31.63 -24.56
C HIS A 396 0.07 -30.39 -25.44
N ASP A 397 0.67 -29.32 -24.89
CA ASP A 397 0.99 -28.08 -25.63
C ASP A 397 2.33 -28.13 -26.38
N LYS A 398 3.07 -29.25 -26.31
CA LYS A 398 4.36 -29.41 -27.00
C LYS A 398 4.22 -29.88 -28.45
N ARG A 399 3.02 -30.28 -28.90
CA ARG A 399 2.81 -30.91 -30.22
C ARG A 399 2.38 -29.95 -31.34
N GLU A 400 2.00 -28.70 -31.04
CA GLU A 400 1.54 -27.74 -32.05
C GLU A 400 2.59 -26.70 -32.48
N SER A 401 3.85 -26.82 -32.04
CA SER A 401 4.94 -25.95 -32.48
C SER A 401 6.05 -26.73 -33.18
N LYS A 402 5.72 -27.40 -34.28
CA LYS A 402 6.69 -27.86 -35.27
C LYS A 402 6.43 -27.18 -36.60
#